data_AF-A0A3D5Q2H6-F1
#
_entry.id   AF-A0A3D5Q2H6-F1
#
_cell.length_a   1.000
_cell.length_b   1.000
_cell.length_c   1.000
_cell.angle_alpha   90.00
_cell.angle_beta   90.00
_cell.angle_gamma   90.00
#
_symmetry.space_group_name_H-M   'P 1'
#
loop_
_entity.id
_entity.type
_entity.pdbx_description
1 polymer ?
#
loop_
_entity_poly.entity_id
_entity_poly.type
_entity_poly.pdbx_seq_one_letter_code
_entity_poly.pdbx_strand_id
1 'polypeptide(L)'
;MAALPRKSLLLTCLLLLPVAGWAQSTPEFPELTGRVVDQADMLSPKVEERLSEMLQAHEQASTEQVVVVTLPDLQGYPIENFGYQLGRHWGIGQKGEDNGALLIVAKEEQKVRIEVGYGLEGRLTDADASVIINRVITPAFRQGDFQVGIVNGAAAMIQVLGGEPLAG
;
A
#
# COMPACT_ATOMS: atom_id res chain seq x y z
N MET A 1 -32.94 -77.33 18.27
CA MET A 1 -31.82 -76.37 18.06
C MET A 1 -32.37 -75.22 17.23
N ALA A 2 -32.68 -74.08 17.83
CA ALA A 2 -33.30 -72.93 17.16
C ALA A 2 -32.27 -71.77 17.07
N ALA A 3 -32.11 -71.22 15.86
CA ALA A 3 -31.17 -70.16 15.52
C ALA A 3 -31.73 -68.77 15.83
N LEU A 4 -30.90 -67.85 16.35
CA LEU A 4 -31.25 -66.44 16.59
C LEU A 4 -31.21 -65.60 15.30
N PRO A 5 -32.11 -64.62 15.10
CA PRO A 5 -31.93 -63.60 14.07
C PRO A 5 -31.14 -62.38 14.57
N ARG A 6 -30.26 -61.89 13.67
CA ARG A 6 -29.32 -60.78 13.81
C ARG A 6 -30.03 -59.43 13.96
N LYS A 7 -29.61 -58.62 14.94
CA LYS A 7 -29.98 -57.20 15.06
C LYS A 7 -29.29 -56.39 13.96
N SER A 8 -30.07 -55.82 13.03
CA SER A 8 -29.59 -54.88 12.02
C SER A 8 -29.22 -53.55 12.69
N LEU A 9 -27.93 -53.20 12.65
CA LEU A 9 -27.41 -51.91 13.09
C LEU A 9 -27.48 -50.94 11.89
N LEU A 10 -28.48 -50.05 11.88
CA LEU A 10 -28.57 -48.93 10.94
C LEU A 10 -27.48 -47.90 11.31
N LEU A 11 -26.42 -47.83 10.50
CA LEU A 11 -25.39 -46.79 10.59
C LEU A 11 -25.88 -45.54 9.85
N THR A 12 -26.31 -44.52 10.57
CA THR A 12 -26.56 -43.18 10.01
C THR A 12 -25.22 -42.51 9.73
N CYS A 13 -24.78 -42.48 8.46
CA CYS A 13 -23.64 -41.70 8.02
C CYS A 13 -23.98 -40.20 8.06
N LEU A 14 -23.48 -39.52 9.10
CA LEU A 14 -23.49 -38.06 9.19
C LEU A 14 -22.47 -37.50 8.20
N LEU A 15 -22.94 -36.92 7.10
CA LEU A 15 -22.14 -36.22 6.11
C LEU A 15 -21.40 -35.03 6.76
N LEU A 16 -20.11 -35.21 7.03
CA LEU A 16 -19.17 -34.13 7.32
C LEU A 16 -18.85 -33.41 6.01
N LEU A 17 -19.57 -32.33 5.72
CA LEU A 17 -19.18 -31.38 4.68
C LEU A 17 -17.89 -30.66 5.14
N PRO A 18 -16.78 -30.74 4.38
CA PRO A 18 -15.62 -29.94 4.70
C PRO A 18 -15.97 -28.48 4.41
N VAL A 19 -16.06 -27.66 5.46
CA VAL A 19 -16.01 -26.21 5.30
C VAL A 19 -14.59 -25.90 4.84
N ALA A 20 -14.41 -25.75 3.54
CA ALA A 20 -13.18 -25.23 2.98
C ALA A 20 -13.06 -23.78 3.47
N GLY A 21 -12.26 -23.59 4.53
CA GLY A 21 -11.85 -22.27 4.96
C GLY A 21 -11.12 -21.61 3.80
N TRP A 22 -11.63 -20.47 3.34
CA TRP A 22 -10.94 -19.63 2.38
C TRP A 22 -9.70 -19.08 3.08
N ALA A 23 -8.56 -19.73 2.87
CA ALA A 23 -7.28 -19.15 3.25
C ALA A 23 -7.12 -17.89 2.39
N GLN A 24 -7.20 -16.71 3.02
CA GLN A 24 -6.73 -15.50 2.36
C GLN A 24 -5.22 -15.66 2.18
N SER A 25 -4.77 -15.68 0.93
CA SER A 25 -3.35 -15.69 0.61
C SER A 25 -2.69 -14.43 1.17
N THR A 26 -1.38 -14.43 1.39
CA THR A 26 -0.68 -13.15 1.57
C THR A 26 -0.57 -12.51 0.18
N PRO A 27 -0.84 -11.20 0.03
CA PRO A 27 -0.58 -10.52 -1.24
C PRO A 27 0.90 -10.66 -1.61
N GLU A 28 1.16 -10.83 -2.90
CA GLU A 28 2.52 -10.81 -3.44
C GLU A 28 3.00 -9.37 -3.52
N PHE A 29 4.12 -9.07 -2.87
CA PHE A 29 4.68 -7.72 -2.87
C PHE A 29 5.79 -7.58 -3.91
N PRO A 30 5.89 -6.45 -4.60
CA PRO A 30 7.05 -6.15 -5.42
C PRO A 30 8.30 -6.00 -4.56
N GLU A 31 9.47 -6.24 -5.16
CA GLU A 31 10.75 -5.97 -4.50
C GLU A 31 10.95 -4.45 -4.33
N LEU A 32 11.51 -4.03 -3.19
CA LEU A 32 11.93 -2.65 -2.99
C LEU A 32 13.24 -2.40 -3.75
N THR A 33 13.13 -1.86 -4.96
CA THR A 33 14.30 -1.59 -5.83
C THR A 33 14.87 -0.18 -5.67
N GLY A 34 14.16 0.72 -4.97
CA GLY A 34 14.57 2.10 -4.76
C GLY A 34 13.50 2.94 -4.07
N ARG A 35 13.60 4.27 -4.15
CA ARG A 35 12.55 5.18 -3.65
C ARG A 35 11.34 5.26 -4.58
N VAL A 36 11.47 4.77 -5.82
CA VAL A 36 10.37 4.65 -6.77
C VAL A 36 10.33 3.20 -7.27
N VAL A 37 9.15 2.60 -7.23
CA VAL A 37 8.86 1.25 -7.75
C VAL A 37 7.64 1.38 -8.67
N ASP A 38 7.86 1.47 -9.99
CA ASP A 38 6.78 1.67 -10.98
C ASP A 38 6.39 0.36 -11.67
N GLN A 39 5.59 -0.50 -11.02
CA GLN A 39 5.18 -1.78 -11.61
C GLN A 39 3.99 -1.65 -12.58
N ALA A 40 3.40 -0.46 -12.68
CA ALA A 40 2.22 -0.19 -13.50
C ALA A 40 2.51 0.63 -14.76
N ASP A 41 3.78 0.93 -15.03
CA ASP A 41 4.29 1.78 -16.12
C ASP A 41 3.54 3.12 -16.18
N MET A 42 3.41 3.80 -15.04
CA MET A 42 2.68 5.08 -14.91
C MET A 42 3.60 6.30 -15.00
N LEU A 43 4.91 6.10 -14.91
CA LEU A 43 5.93 7.14 -14.96
C LEU A 43 6.81 6.91 -16.19
N SER A 44 7.31 8.00 -16.77
CA SER A 44 8.39 7.89 -17.74
C SER A 44 9.74 7.67 -17.02
N PRO A 45 10.73 7.02 -17.66
CA PRO A 45 12.04 6.78 -17.03
C PRO A 45 12.71 8.06 -16.52
N LYS A 46 12.55 9.17 -17.25
CA LYS A 46 13.08 10.48 -16.86
C LYS A 46 12.41 11.04 -15.61
N VAL A 47 11.13 10.73 -15.41
CA VAL A 47 10.40 11.15 -14.20
C VAL A 47 10.72 10.24 -13.03
N GLU A 48 10.85 8.92 -13.24
CA GLU A 48 11.31 8.01 -12.19
C GLU A 48 12.67 8.42 -11.63
N GLU A 49 13.62 8.77 -12.51
CA GLU A 49 14.95 9.24 -12.13
C GLU A 49 14.86 10.50 -11.26
N ARG A 50 14.19 11.54 -11.75
CA ARG A 50 14.04 12.82 -11.03
C ARG A 50 13.28 12.67 -9.71
N LEU A 51 12.24 11.86 -9.70
CA LEU A 51 11.47 11.58 -8.49
C LEU A 51 12.34 10.83 -7.49
N SER A 52 13.11 9.84 -7.93
CA SER A 52 14.05 9.11 -7.09
C SER A 52 15.13 10.01 -6.49
N GLU A 53 15.68 10.94 -7.28
CA GLU A 53 16.66 11.94 -6.81
C GLU A 53 16.06 12.86 -5.73
N MET A 54 14.84 13.35 -5.95
CA MET A 54 14.13 14.21 -4.99
C MET A 54 13.90 13.49 -3.66
N LEU A 55 13.40 12.25 -3.72
CA LEU A 55 13.13 11.43 -2.53
C LEU A 55 14.44 11.06 -1.81
N GLN A 56 15.51 10.76 -2.56
CA GLN A 56 16.82 10.50 -1.99
C GLN A 56 17.41 11.73 -1.30
N ALA A 57 17.29 12.92 -1.90
CA ALA A 57 17.80 14.16 -1.32
C ALA A 57 17.08 14.49 0.00
N HIS A 58 15.76 14.26 0.06
CA HIS A 58 15.00 14.38 1.29
C HIS A 58 15.52 13.42 2.37
N GLU A 59 15.63 12.12 2.05
CA GLU A 59 16.12 11.11 2.99
C GLU A 59 17.53 11.41 3.50
N GLN A 60 18.42 11.92 2.66
CA GLN A 60 19.77 12.34 3.07
C GLN A 60 19.75 13.54 4.03
N ALA A 61 18.79 14.44 3.87
CA ALA A 61 18.67 15.66 4.67
C ALA A 61 17.94 15.42 6.01
N SER A 62 16.96 14.51 6.04
CA SER A 62 16.07 14.32 7.20
C SER A 62 16.17 12.96 7.86
N THR A 63 16.81 11.97 7.23
CA THR A 63 16.75 10.52 7.54
C THR A 63 15.40 9.84 7.29
N GLU A 64 14.39 10.60 6.86
CA GLU A 64 13.03 10.12 6.64
C GLU A 64 12.92 9.51 5.26
N GLN A 65 12.34 8.31 5.18
CA GLN A 65 12.27 7.57 3.92
C GLN A 65 10.88 7.70 3.30
N VAL A 66 10.78 8.46 2.21
CA VAL A 66 9.57 8.53 1.40
C VAL A 66 9.73 7.65 0.16
N VAL A 67 8.80 6.71 -0.05
CA VAL A 67 8.78 5.80 -1.19
C VAL A 67 7.50 5.99 -2.01
N VAL A 68 7.61 5.87 -3.32
CA VAL A 68 6.48 5.87 -4.26
C VAL A 68 6.39 4.51 -4.92
N VAL A 69 5.20 3.91 -4.91
CA VAL A 69 4.90 2.67 -5.62
C VAL A 69 3.67 2.83 -6.49
N THR A 70 3.77 2.34 -7.73
CA THR A 70 2.61 2.13 -8.60
C THR A 70 2.41 0.63 -8.77
N LEU A 71 1.17 0.18 -8.73
CA LEU A 71 0.80 -1.22 -8.78
C LEU A 71 -0.23 -1.43 -9.89
N PRO A 72 -0.14 -2.50 -10.69
CA PRO A 72 -1.16 -2.82 -11.66
C PRO A 72 -2.52 -3.03 -10.98
N ASP A 73 -2.56 -3.78 -9.88
CA ASP A 73 -3.73 -4.08 -9.08
C ASP A 73 -3.37 -4.35 -7.61
N LEU A 74 -4.39 -4.51 -6.75
CA LEU A 74 -4.23 -4.85 -5.33
C LEU A 74 -4.53 -6.32 -5.01
N GLN A 75 -4.60 -7.19 -6.01
CA GLN A 75 -4.85 -8.64 -5.87
C GLN A 75 -6.15 -8.95 -5.10
N GLY A 76 -7.13 -8.06 -5.19
CA GLY A 76 -8.41 -8.16 -4.47
C GLY A 76 -8.37 -7.70 -3.01
N TYR A 77 -7.24 -7.18 -2.52
CA TYR A 77 -7.12 -6.62 -1.17
C TYR A 77 -7.58 -5.15 -1.12
N PRO A 78 -8.18 -4.69 0.00
CA PRO A 78 -8.32 -3.26 0.27
C PRO A 78 -6.96 -2.58 0.29
N ILE A 79 -6.87 -1.36 -0.26
CA ILE A 79 -5.60 -0.62 -0.37
C ILE A 79 -4.99 -0.32 1.00
N GLU A 80 -5.83 -0.21 2.03
CA GLU A 80 -5.43 -0.01 3.43
C GLU A 80 -4.70 -1.24 3.98
N ASN A 81 -5.23 -2.43 3.73
CA ASN A 81 -4.61 -3.67 4.16
C ASN A 81 -3.37 -4.00 3.33
N PHE A 82 -3.41 -3.72 2.02
CA PHE A 82 -2.27 -3.93 1.14
C PHE A 82 -1.11 -3.00 1.52
N GLY A 83 -1.40 -1.70 1.67
CA GLY A 83 -0.40 -0.68 1.96
C GLY A 83 0.27 -0.86 3.31
N TYR A 84 -0.51 -1.12 4.36
CA TYR A 84 0.04 -1.44 5.68
C TYR A 84 1.00 -2.65 5.62
N GLN A 85 0.60 -3.73 4.97
CA GLN A 85 1.44 -4.93 4.87
C GLN A 85 2.67 -4.68 3.98
N LEU A 86 2.54 -3.93 2.89
CA LEU A 86 3.65 -3.57 2.02
C LEU A 86 4.70 -2.73 2.76
N GLY A 87 4.28 -1.68 3.47
CA GLY A 87 5.18 -0.86 4.28
C GLY A 87 5.93 -1.68 5.34
N ARG A 88 5.25 -2.63 5.99
CA ARG A 88 5.85 -3.58 6.94
C ARG A 88 6.80 -4.57 6.28
N HIS A 89 6.44 -5.08 5.10
CA HIS A 89 7.26 -6.03 4.34
C HIS A 89 8.57 -5.38 3.87
N TRP A 90 8.49 -4.14 3.37
CA TRP A 90 9.65 -3.37 2.97
C TRP A 90 10.47 -2.81 4.13
N GLY A 91 9.85 -2.64 5.31
CA GLY A 91 10.52 -2.05 6.47
C GLY A 91 10.97 -0.62 6.19
N ILE A 92 10.10 0.19 5.59
CA ILE A 92 10.40 1.57 5.19
C ILE A 92 10.68 2.42 6.45
N GLY A 93 11.76 3.19 6.40
CA GLY A 93 12.27 4.00 7.50
C GLY A 93 13.36 3.29 8.31
N GLN A 94 13.90 4.00 9.29
CA GLN A 94 14.90 3.47 10.20
C GLN A 94 14.23 2.64 11.30
N LYS A 95 14.83 1.48 11.58
CA LYS A 95 14.37 0.57 12.64
C LYS A 95 14.35 1.30 13.99
N GLY A 96 13.16 1.42 14.58
CA GLY A 96 12.96 2.05 15.88
C GLY A 96 12.61 3.54 15.83
N GLU A 97 12.80 4.19 14.68
CA GLU A 97 12.38 5.58 14.44
C GLU A 97 11.01 5.65 13.75
N ASP A 98 10.64 4.61 12.99
CA ASP A 98 9.38 4.53 12.24
C ASP A 98 9.16 5.77 11.35
N ASN A 99 10.24 6.29 10.78
CA ASN A 99 10.29 7.54 10.02
C ASN A 99 10.11 7.34 8.49
N GLY A 100 9.31 6.33 8.11
CA GLY A 100 9.00 6.00 6.72
C GLY A 100 7.61 6.47 6.29
N ALA A 101 7.44 6.84 5.03
CA ALA A 101 6.15 7.10 4.39
C ALA A 101 6.09 6.49 2.99
N LEU A 102 4.89 6.08 2.56
CA LEU A 102 4.68 5.37 1.31
C LEU A 102 3.48 5.96 0.56
N LEU A 103 3.70 6.44 -0.66
CA LEU A 103 2.64 6.79 -1.61
C LEU A 103 2.37 5.59 -2.52
N ILE A 104 1.13 5.09 -2.49
CA ILE A 104 0.67 3.93 -3.26
C ILE A 104 -0.33 4.39 -4.30
N VAL A 105 -0.14 4.00 -5.55
CA VAL A 105 -1.12 4.17 -6.63
C VAL A 105 -1.45 2.83 -7.23
N ALA A 106 -2.72 2.42 -7.13
CA ALA A 106 -3.23 1.19 -7.72
C ALA A 106 -4.01 1.52 -8.99
N LYS A 107 -3.50 1.06 -10.15
CA LYS A 107 -3.98 1.46 -11.47
C LYS A 107 -5.37 0.92 -11.78
N GLU A 108 -5.59 -0.39 -11.58
CA GLU A 108 -6.87 -1.03 -11.86
C GLU A 108 -7.99 -0.49 -10.95
N GLU A 109 -7.73 -0.35 -9.66
CA GLU A 109 -8.72 0.17 -8.70
C GLU A 109 -8.89 1.69 -8.77
N GLN A 110 -8.00 2.40 -9.49
CA GLN A 110 -7.92 3.86 -9.53
C GLN A 110 -7.85 4.47 -8.11
N LYS A 111 -7.13 3.81 -7.22
CA LYS A 111 -6.97 4.21 -5.82
C LYS A 111 -5.59 4.79 -5.57
N VAL A 112 -5.54 5.72 -4.63
CA VAL A 112 -4.30 6.27 -4.08
C VAL A 112 -4.37 6.25 -2.57
N ARG A 113 -3.25 5.95 -1.92
CA ARG A 113 -3.12 5.98 -0.46
C ARG A 113 -1.74 6.46 -0.06
N ILE A 114 -1.68 7.15 1.08
CA ILE A 114 -0.44 7.47 1.78
C ILE A 114 -0.43 6.67 3.08
N GLU A 115 0.58 5.84 3.27
CA GLU A 115 0.89 5.23 4.57
C GLU A 115 1.97 6.06 5.25
N VAL A 116 1.81 6.26 6.55
CA VAL A 116 2.72 7.08 7.36
C VAL A 116 3.18 6.25 8.55
N GLY A 117 4.49 6.19 8.77
CA GLY A 117 5.08 5.58 9.95
C GLY A 117 4.89 6.45 11.18
N TYR A 118 4.84 5.81 12.35
CA TYR A 118 4.52 6.45 13.63
C TYR A 118 5.41 7.67 13.96
N GLY A 119 6.69 7.62 13.59
CA GLY A 119 7.64 8.71 13.81
C GLY A 119 7.34 9.98 13.01
N LEU A 120 6.48 9.90 11.99
CA LEU A 120 6.11 11.02 11.14
C LEU A 120 4.71 11.58 11.42
N GLU A 121 3.85 10.87 12.17
CA GLU A 121 2.43 11.22 12.36
C GLU A 121 2.22 12.60 13.01
N GLY A 122 3.20 13.09 13.78
CA GLY A 122 3.16 14.44 14.37
C GLY A 122 3.30 15.57 13.35
N ARG A 123 3.73 15.29 12.12
CA ARG A 123 3.94 16.26 11.05
C ARG A 123 3.13 15.94 9.80
N LEU A 124 3.17 14.69 9.34
CA LEU A 124 2.36 14.20 8.23
C LEU A 124 1.17 13.44 8.83
N THR A 125 0.11 14.18 9.18
CA THR A 125 -1.09 13.58 9.79
C THR A 125 -1.99 12.91 8.74
N ASP A 126 -2.98 12.13 9.17
CA ASP A 126 -4.06 11.63 8.30
C ASP A 126 -4.81 12.78 7.59
N ALA A 127 -4.97 13.93 8.26
CA ALA A 127 -5.58 15.11 7.67
C ALA A 127 -4.71 15.70 6.56
N ASP A 128 -3.40 15.77 6.75
CA ASP A 128 -2.46 16.25 5.73
C ASP A 128 -2.43 15.29 4.53
N ALA A 129 -2.34 13.97 4.79
CA ALA A 129 -2.41 12.95 3.75
C ALA A 129 -3.71 13.06 2.93
N SER A 130 -4.84 13.26 3.60
CA SER A 130 -6.14 13.49 2.96
C SER A 130 -6.14 14.75 2.10
N VAL A 131 -5.53 15.85 2.56
CA VAL A 131 -5.39 17.08 1.77
C VAL A 131 -4.52 16.84 0.52
N ILE A 132 -3.36 16.19 0.66
CA ILE A 132 -2.47 15.85 -0.46
C ILE A 132 -3.25 15.03 -1.51
N ILE A 133 -3.91 13.96 -1.08
CA ILE A 133 -4.67 13.09 -1.99
C ILE A 133 -5.78 13.87 -2.69
N ASN A 134 -6.60 14.61 -1.95
CA ASN A 134 -7.82 15.21 -2.50
C ASN A 134 -7.57 16.50 -3.30
N ARG A 135 -6.56 17.29 -2.91
CA ARG A 135 -6.29 18.61 -3.52
C ARG A 135 -5.12 18.62 -4.49
N VAL A 136 -4.17 17.71 -4.34
CA VAL A 136 -2.96 17.66 -5.20
C VAL A 136 -3.05 16.53 -6.20
N ILE A 137 -3.29 15.30 -5.73
CA ILE A 137 -3.22 14.09 -6.57
C ILE A 137 -4.48 13.92 -7.42
N THR A 138 -5.64 13.85 -6.76
CA THR A 138 -6.92 13.50 -7.40
C THR A 138 -7.31 14.43 -8.55
N PRO A 139 -7.11 15.77 -8.48
CA PRO A 139 -7.43 16.65 -9.61
C PRO A 139 -6.62 16.36 -10.88
N ALA A 140 -5.34 15.99 -10.74
CA ALA A 140 -4.52 15.59 -11.88
C ALA A 140 -4.97 14.24 -12.45
N PHE A 141 -5.28 13.27 -11.58
CA PHE A 141 -5.77 11.95 -12.02
C PHE A 141 -7.09 12.06 -12.80
N ARG A 142 -8.00 12.96 -12.38
CA ARG A 142 -9.25 13.25 -13.11
C ARG A 142 -9.03 13.80 -14.53
N GLN A 143 -7.88 14.41 -14.77
CA GLN A 143 -7.49 14.95 -16.09
C GLN A 143 -6.68 13.92 -16.91
N GLY A 144 -6.38 12.75 -16.34
CA GLY A 144 -5.50 11.75 -16.96
C GLY A 144 -4.01 12.01 -16.73
N ASP A 145 -3.66 13.07 -15.99
CA ASP A 145 -2.27 13.48 -15.72
C ASP A 145 -1.69 12.73 -14.51
N PHE A 146 -1.68 11.39 -14.56
CA PHE A 146 -1.24 10.55 -13.43
C PHE A 146 0.19 10.84 -12.97
N GLN A 147 1.11 10.99 -13.91
CA GLN A 147 2.51 11.31 -13.61
C GLN A 147 2.63 12.64 -12.83
N VAL A 148 1.85 13.65 -13.23
CA VAL A 148 1.83 14.95 -12.54
C VAL A 148 1.28 14.80 -11.13
N GLY A 149 0.17 14.07 -10.96
CA GLY A 149 -0.42 13.81 -9.65
C GLY A 149 0.54 13.07 -8.71
N ILE A 150 1.25 12.06 -9.19
CA ILE A 150 2.23 11.29 -8.41
C ILE A 150 3.40 12.18 -7.95
N VAL A 151 4.02 12.89 -8.90
CA VAL A 151 5.18 13.75 -8.60
C VAL A 151 4.80 14.87 -7.62
N ASN A 152 3.68 15.55 -7.88
CA ASN A 152 3.22 16.63 -7.00
C ASN A 152 2.78 16.12 -5.63
N GLY A 153 2.18 14.92 -5.56
CA GLY A 153 1.82 14.27 -4.31
C GLY A 153 3.06 13.98 -3.45
N ALA A 154 4.09 13.38 -4.04
CA ALA A 154 5.36 13.10 -3.34
C ALA A 154 6.07 14.39 -2.89
N ALA A 155 6.08 15.43 -3.74
CA ALA A 155 6.63 16.73 -3.39
C ALA A 155 5.86 17.39 -2.22
N ALA A 156 4.52 17.28 -2.22
CA ALA A 156 3.68 17.78 -1.14
C ALA A 156 3.92 17.03 0.19
N MET A 157 4.17 15.72 0.14
CA MET A 157 4.58 14.95 1.33
C MET A 157 5.90 15.49 1.91
N ILE A 158 6.91 15.71 1.06
CA ILE A 158 8.21 16.29 1.48
C ILE A 158 8.02 17.69 2.08
N GLN A 159 7.17 18.53 1.46
CA GLN A 159 6.88 19.87 1.96
C GLN A 159 6.30 19.84 3.38
N VAL A 160 5.27 19.01 3.61
CA VAL A 160 4.64 18.86 4.92
C VAL A 160 5.63 18.30 5.95
N LEU A 161 6.42 17.31 5.58
CA LEU A 161 7.47 16.76 6.45
C LEU A 161 8.54 17.81 6.80
N GLY A 162 8.83 18.73 5.88
CA GLY A 162 9.68 19.90 6.10
C GLY A 162 9.07 20.97 7.03
N GLY A 163 7.83 20.80 7.47
CA GLY A 163 7.12 21.73 8.36
C GLY A 163 6.42 22.88 7.63
N GLU A 164 6.34 22.83 6.29
CA GLU A 164 5.64 23.83 5.51
C GLU A 164 4.19 23.41 5.23
N PRO A 165 3.18 24.20 5.63
CA PRO A 165 1.79 23.84 5.37
C PRO A 165 1.48 23.90 3.87
N LEU A 166 0.59 23.03 3.41
CA LEU A 166 0.04 23.12 2.07
C LEU A 166 -0.82 24.38 1.96
N ALA A 167 -0.50 25.24 1.00
CA ALA A 167 -1.31 26.42 0.73
C ALA A 167 -2.75 25.98 0.39
N GLY A 168 -3.71 26.52 1.15
CA GLY A 168 -5.13 26.16 1.09
C GLY A 168 -5.87 26.66 -0.14
#